data_AF-A0A2S2QEQ7-F1
#
_entry.id   AF-A0A2S2QEQ7-F1
#
_cell.length_a   1.000
_cell.length_b   1.000
_cell.length_c   1.000
_cell.angle_alpha   90.00
_cell.angle_beta   90.00
_cell.angle_gamma   90.00
#
_symmetry.space_group_name_H-M   'P 1'
#
loop_
_entity.id
_entity.type
_entity.pdbx_description
1 polymer ?
#
loop_
_entity_poly.entity_id
_entity_poly.type
_entity_poly.pdbx_seq_one_letter_code
_entity_poly.pdbx_strand_id
1 'polypeptide(L)'
;MQLNLPIITPQNIYLYVHENNLKKVFPNMCISLRIYLTLPISKREAERTNSKLELIENARRTSLHQEKLNSLVRLSAERKITDTLDFSDLIQKFSELKSRKKPLT
;
A
#
# COMPACT_ATOMS: atom_id res chain seq x y z
N MET A 1 24.91 -20.06 29.98
CA MET A 1 25.08 -19.03 28.93
C MET A 1 23.77 -18.27 28.79
N GLN A 2 23.64 -17.11 29.43
CA GLN A 2 22.48 -16.24 29.24
C GLN A 2 22.69 -15.48 27.92
N LEU A 3 21.83 -15.73 26.93
CA LEU A 3 21.73 -14.85 25.76
C LEU A 3 21.05 -13.55 26.22
N ASN A 4 21.85 -12.55 26.58
CA ASN A 4 21.42 -11.16 26.70
C ASN A 4 21.09 -10.65 25.28
N LEU A 5 19.86 -10.91 24.82
CA LEU A 5 19.32 -10.27 23.63
C LEU A 5 18.54 -9.02 24.06
N PRO A 6 18.97 -7.81 23.63
CA PRO A 6 18.31 -6.58 23.99
C PRO A 6 16.97 -6.55 23.26
N ILE A 7 15.88 -6.65 24.02
CA ILE A 7 14.49 -6.48 23.58
C ILE A 7 14.07 -7.53 22.52
N ILE A 8 13.28 -8.51 22.97
CA ILE A 8 12.76 -9.63 22.18
C ILE A 8 11.65 -9.11 21.25
N THR A 9 12.02 -8.41 20.18
CA THR A 9 11.08 -8.04 19.10
C THR A 9 11.06 -9.16 18.06
N PRO A 10 9.89 -9.60 17.55
CA PRO A 10 9.80 -10.69 16.58
C PRO A 10 10.67 -10.51 15.32
N GLN A 11 10.95 -9.25 14.94
CA GLN A 11 11.88 -8.93 13.85
C GLN A 11 13.33 -9.30 14.18
N ASN A 12 13.79 -9.02 15.41
CA ASN A 12 15.14 -9.34 15.86
C ASN A 12 15.35 -10.86 15.96
N ILE A 13 14.32 -11.59 16.41
CA ILE A 13 14.33 -13.06 16.42
C ILE A 13 14.45 -13.60 14.99
N TYR A 14 13.72 -13.02 14.03
CA TYR A 14 13.78 -13.44 12.63
C TYR A 14 15.16 -13.19 12.02
N LEU A 15 15.78 -12.04 12.31
CA LEU A 15 17.14 -11.71 11.88
C LEU A 15 18.16 -12.70 12.45
N TYR A 16 18.10 -12.97 13.76
CA TYR A 16 18.99 -13.94 14.42
C TYR A 16 18.88 -15.34 13.81
N VAL A 17 17.66 -15.80 13.56
CA VAL A 17 17.39 -17.11 12.92
C VAL A 17 17.91 -17.15 11.48
N HIS A 18 17.90 -16.02 10.78
CA HIS A 18 18.44 -15.88 9.44
C HIS A 18 19.97 -15.90 9.42
N GLU A 19 20.62 -15.10 10.26
CA GLU A 19 22.08 -14.95 10.34
C GLU A 19 22.76 -16.25 10.78
N ASN A 20 22.15 -16.99 11.70
CA ASN A 20 22.69 -18.27 12.20
C ASN A 20 22.28 -19.48 11.33
N ASN A 21 21.69 -19.27 10.15
CA ASN A 21 21.23 -20.33 9.24
C ASN A 21 20.32 -21.40 9.89
N LEU A 22 19.59 -21.03 10.96
CA LEU A 22 18.73 -21.93 11.74
C LEU A 22 17.46 -22.36 10.99
N LYS A 23 17.23 -21.81 9.79
CA LYS A 23 16.14 -22.20 8.88
C LYS A 23 16.13 -23.68 8.53
N LYS A 24 17.32 -24.28 8.39
CA LYS A 24 17.45 -25.72 8.06
C LYS A 24 17.11 -26.62 9.25
N VAL A 25 17.33 -26.12 10.47
CA VAL A 25 17.12 -26.87 11.71
C VAL A 25 15.66 -26.79 12.16
N PHE A 26 15.05 -25.60 12.04
CA PHE A 26 13.67 -25.34 12.45
C PHE A 26 12.85 -24.66 11.33
N PRO A 27 12.52 -25.40 10.25
CA PRO A 27 11.81 -24.83 9.10
C PRO A 27 10.41 -24.33 9.47
N ASN A 28 9.68 -25.08 10.30
CA ASN A 28 8.31 -24.72 10.70
C ASN A 28 8.27 -23.42 11.51
N MET A 29 9.21 -23.23 12.45
CA MET A 29 9.31 -22.00 13.24
C MET A 29 9.62 -20.78 12.37
N CYS A 30 10.46 -20.93 11.35
CA CYS A 30 10.74 -19.86 10.40
C CYS A 30 9.50 -19.47 9.58
N ILE A 31 8.72 -20.45 9.16
CA ILE A 31 7.47 -20.22 8.43
C ILE A 31 6.47 -19.51 9.32
N SER A 32 6.25 -19.98 10.55
CA SER A 32 5.36 -19.33 11.52
C SER A 32 5.78 -17.90 11.82
N LEU A 33 7.08 -17.64 11.98
CA LEU A 33 7.60 -16.30 12.23
C LEU A 33 7.44 -15.36 11.03
N ARG A 34 7.64 -15.87 9.80
CA ARG A 34 7.36 -15.12 8.56
C ARG A 34 5.89 -14.78 8.43
N ILE A 35 5.00 -15.75 8.68
CA ILE A 35 3.55 -15.53 8.67
C ILE A 35 3.19 -14.47 9.72
N TYR A 36 3.69 -14.61 10.94
CA TYR A 36 3.45 -13.65 12.02
C TYR A 36 3.91 -12.22 11.67
N LEU A 37 5.07 -12.07 11.03
CA LEU A 37 5.61 -10.77 10.63
C LEU A 37 4.92 -10.16 9.39
N THR A 38 4.34 -11.00 8.52
CA THR A 38 3.68 -10.57 7.28
C THR A 38 2.19 -10.30 7.50
N LEU A 39 1.58 -11.02 8.42
CA LEU A 39 0.22 -10.77 8.83
C LEU A 39 0.15 -9.39 9.49
N PRO A 40 -0.86 -8.56 9.17
CA PRO A 40 -1.15 -7.36 9.92
C PRO A 40 -1.80 -7.76 11.26
N ILE A 41 -1.05 -8.43 12.13
CA ILE A 41 -1.50 -8.79 13.48
C ILE A 41 -1.41 -7.50 14.30
N SER A 42 -2.44 -6.68 14.18
CA SER A 42 -2.78 -5.56 15.06
C SER A 42 -1.63 -4.61 15.40
N LYS A 43 -0.99 -4.04 14.37
CA LYS A 43 -0.30 -2.76 14.56
C LYS A 43 -1.35 -1.65 14.45
N ARG A 44 -1.63 -0.97 15.56
CA ARG A 44 -2.49 0.23 15.61
C ARG A 44 -2.11 1.28 14.57
N GLU A 45 -0.84 1.37 14.20
CA GLU A 45 -0.39 2.26 13.13
C GLU A 45 -0.88 1.83 11.75
N ALA A 46 -0.79 0.53 11.44
CA ALA A 46 -1.31 -0.03 10.20
C ALA A 46 -2.84 0.12 10.14
N GLU A 47 -3.53 -0.16 11.26
CA GLU A 47 -4.99 0.07 11.40
C GLU A 47 -5.35 1.56 11.23
N ARG A 48 -4.57 2.47 11.83
CA ARG A 48 -4.76 3.93 11.71
C ARG A 48 -4.51 4.41 10.28
N THR A 49 -3.50 3.90 9.59
CA THR A 49 -3.27 4.22 8.17
C THR A 49 -4.33 3.62 7.27
N ASN A 50 -4.83 2.42 7.58
CA ASN A 50 -5.88 1.77 6.80
C ASN A 50 -7.24 2.45 6.99
N SER A 51 -7.59 2.81 8.22
CA SER A 51 -8.80 3.60 8.52
C SER A 51 -8.76 4.98 7.84
N LYS A 52 -7.59 5.62 7.78
CA LYS A 52 -7.43 6.85 6.99
C LYS A 52 -7.60 6.61 5.50
N LEU A 53 -7.08 5.51 4.96
CA LEU A 53 -7.28 5.14 3.56
C LEU A 53 -8.75 4.84 3.26
N GLU A 54 -9.44 4.09 4.12
CA GLU A 54 -10.87 3.80 4.02
C GLU A 54 -11.71 5.08 4.06
N LEU A 55 -11.36 6.05 4.92
CA LEU A 55 -12.03 7.35 4.95
C LEU A 55 -11.80 8.16 3.66
N ILE A 56 -10.56 8.20 3.15
CA ILE A 56 -10.24 8.87 1.88
C ILE A 56 -10.96 8.19 0.72
N GLU A 57 -10.99 6.87 0.71
CA GLU A 57 -11.64 6.06 -0.30
C GLU A 57 -13.17 6.29 -0.28
N ASN A 58 -13.80 6.25 0.90
CA ASN A 58 -15.24 6.48 1.07
C ASN A 58 -15.64 7.93 0.76
N ALA A 59 -14.87 8.92 1.23
CA ALA A 59 -15.13 10.33 0.94
C ALA A 59 -15.00 10.65 -0.56
N ARG A 60 -14.17 9.91 -1.30
CA ARG A 60 -14.05 10.06 -2.76
C ARG A 60 -15.03 9.19 -3.55
N ARG A 61 -15.43 8.02 -3.06
CA ARG A 61 -16.48 7.17 -3.67
C ARG A 61 -17.82 7.89 -3.79
N THR A 62 -18.19 8.71 -2.81
CA THR A 62 -19.43 9.50 -2.88
C THR A 62 -19.40 10.58 -3.97
N SER A 63 -18.22 10.93 -4.50
CA SER A 63 -18.02 11.91 -5.57
C SER A 63 -17.62 11.27 -6.92
N LEU A 64 -17.07 10.05 -6.94
CA LEU A 64 -16.53 9.37 -8.12
C LEU A 64 -17.04 7.91 -8.22
N HIS A 65 -17.49 7.51 -9.41
CA HIS A 65 -17.90 6.13 -9.72
C HIS A 65 -16.77 5.12 -9.44
N GLN A 66 -17.11 3.93 -8.92
CA GLN A 66 -16.15 2.93 -8.41
C GLN A 66 -15.00 2.60 -9.38
N GLU A 67 -15.29 2.50 -10.68
CA GLU A 67 -14.27 2.20 -11.70
C GLU A 67 -13.22 3.32 -11.86
N LYS A 68 -13.66 4.59 -11.75
CA LYS A 68 -12.75 5.74 -11.80
C LYS A 68 -11.82 5.77 -10.59
N LEU A 69 -12.34 5.39 -9.43
CA LEU A 69 -11.55 5.33 -8.21
C LEU A 69 -10.48 4.23 -8.29
N ASN A 70 -10.86 3.01 -8.71
CA ASN A 70 -9.92 1.90 -8.88
C ASN A 70 -8.78 2.28 -9.85
N SER A 71 -9.13 2.94 -10.95
CA SER A 71 -8.15 3.43 -11.94
C SER A 71 -7.19 4.46 -11.32
N LEU A 72 -7.69 5.38 -10.51
CA LEU A 72 -6.87 6.41 -9.86
C LEU A 72 -5.96 5.85 -8.77
N VAL A 73 -6.44 4.87 -7.99
CA VAL A 73 -5.62 4.17 -7.00
C VAL A 73 -4.45 3.47 -7.68
N ARG A 74 -4.70 2.81 -8.83
CA ARG A 74 -3.66 2.16 -9.62
C ARG A 74 -2.62 3.15 -10.14
N LEU A 75 -3.05 4.31 -10.65
CA LEU A 75 -2.14 5.40 -11.06
C LEU A 75 -1.33 5.98 -9.88
N SER A 76 -1.92 6.03 -8.68
CA SER A 76 -1.27 6.55 -7.48
C SER A 76 -0.25 5.56 -6.89
N ALA A 77 -0.50 4.25 -7.01
CA ALA A 77 0.48 3.23 -6.64
C ALA A 77 1.69 3.26 -7.58
N GLU A 78 1.44 3.45 -8.89
CA GLU A 78 2.47 3.57 -9.93
C GLU A 78 2.97 5.01 -10.12
N ARG A 79 2.88 5.84 -9.08
CA ARG A 79 3.18 7.29 -9.16
C ARG A 79 4.53 7.61 -9.80
N LYS A 80 5.55 6.79 -9.58
CA LYS A 80 6.88 6.96 -10.18
C LYS A 80 6.85 6.95 -11.71
N ILE A 81 5.96 6.16 -12.31
CA ILE A 81 5.77 6.06 -13.76
C ILE A 81 4.80 7.16 -14.20
N THR A 82 3.74 7.38 -13.44
CA THR A 82 2.74 8.43 -13.66
C THR A 82 3.38 9.82 -13.72
N ASP A 83 4.36 10.13 -12.87
CA ASP A 83 5.04 11.43 -12.83
C ASP A 83 5.94 11.67 -14.05
N THR A 84 6.31 10.63 -14.80
CA THR A 84 7.08 10.75 -16.07
C THR A 84 6.21 10.96 -17.30
N LEU A 85 4.90 10.77 -17.18
CA LEU A 85 3.95 10.94 -18.26
C LEU A 85 3.54 12.42 -18.38
N ASP A 86 3.53 12.94 -19.60
CA ASP A 86 2.95 14.26 -19.87
C ASP A 86 1.43 14.15 -19.97
N PHE A 87 0.73 14.91 -19.11
CA PHE A 87 -0.72 14.97 -19.07
C PHE A 87 -1.31 16.10 -19.90
N SER A 88 -0.49 16.97 -20.49
CA SER A 88 -0.94 18.17 -21.20
C SER A 88 -1.93 17.82 -22.32
N ASP A 89 -1.59 16.85 -23.16
CA ASP A 89 -2.45 16.38 -24.26
C ASP A 89 -3.71 15.67 -23.74
N LEU A 90 -3.60 14.91 -22.65
CA LEU A 90 -4.72 14.22 -22.05
C LEU A 90 -5.74 15.20 -21.45
N ILE A 91 -5.25 16.26 -20.79
CA ILE A 91 -6.07 17.32 -20.20
C ILE A 91 -6.78 18.10 -21.31
N GLN A 92 -6.09 18.44 -22.39
CA GLN A 92 -6.67 19.10 -23.56
C GLN A 92 -7.81 18.27 -24.14
N LYS A 93 -7.56 16.98 -24.40
CA LYS A 93 -8.57 16.05 -24.93
C LYS A 93 -9.75 15.85 -23.98
N PHE A 94 -9.50 15.79 -22.66
CA PHE A 94 -10.56 15.68 -21.67
C PHE A 94 -11.41 16.95 -21.57
N SER A 95 -10.79 18.13 -21.70
CA SER A 95 -11.46 19.42 -21.74
C SER A 95 -12.41 19.51 -22.94
N GLU A 96 -11.95 19.12 -24.13
CA GLU A 96 -12.76 19.08 -25.35
C GLU A 96 -13.97 18.15 -25.22
N LEU A 97 -13.78 16.97 -24.63
CA LEU A 97 -14.85 15.99 -24.40
C LEU A 97 -15.86 16.45 -23.34
N LYS A 98 -15.42 17.19 -22.32
CA LYS A 98 -16.28 17.65 -21.22
C LYS A 98 -16.90 19.03 -21.47
N SER A 99 -16.43 19.74 -22.49
CA SER A 99 -16.97 21.03 -22.91
C SER A 99 -18.42 20.86 -23.35
N ARG A 100 -19.36 21.40 -22.56
CA ARG A 100 -20.74 21.58 -22.98
C ARG A 100 -20.74 22.63 -24.09
N LYS A 101 -20.94 22.21 -25.34
CA LYS A 101 -21.20 23.11 -26.47
C LYS A 101 -22.52 23.85 -26.19
N LYS A 102 -22.46 25.04 -25.58
CA LYS A 102 -23.60 25.97 -25.60
C LYS A 102 -23.62 26.60 -27.00
N PRO A 103 -24.70 26.45 -27.78
CA PRO A 103 -24.84 27.22 -29.00
C PRO A 103 -24.93 28.70 -28.62
N LEU A 104 -24.12 29.52 -29.28
CA LEU A 104 -24.24 30.97 -29.24
C LEU A 104 -25.43 31.35 -30.14
N THR A 105 -26.62 31.33 -29.56
CA THR A 105 -27.81 32.01 -30.10
C THR A 105 -27.99 33.34 -29.41
#